data_AF-A0A699UY33-F1
#
_entry.id   AF-A0A699UY33-F1
#
_cell.length_a   1.000
_cell.length_b   1.000
_cell.length_c   1.000
_cell.angle_alpha   90.00
_cell.angle_beta   90.00
_cell.angle_gamma   90.00
#
_symmetry.space_group_name_H-M   'P 1'
#
loop_
_entity.id
_entity.type
_entity.pdbx_description
1 polymer ?
#
loop_
_entity_poly.entity_id
_entity_poly.type
_entity_poly.pdbx_seq_one_letter_code
_entity_poly.pdbx_strand_id
1 'polypeptide(L)'
;MVDGDWIDDPDLVKHDNDQILDLESSISKDEIRIAVWGCGVDKSPGLDDFTFEFFRKYWAVVRPDFSIAVEWFFEHGDFAI
;
A
#
# COMPACT_ATOMS: atom_id res chain seq x y z
N MET A 1 -17.94 14.05 -0.50
CA MET A 1 -19.34 13.71 -0.80
C MET A 1 -19.91 12.99 0.41
N VAL A 2 -20.44 13.73 1.38
CA VAL A 2 -21.22 13.18 2.49
C VAL A 2 -22.58 13.88 2.38
N ASP A 3 -23.65 13.10 2.25
CA ASP A 3 -25.05 13.54 2.20
C ASP A 3 -25.51 14.47 1.06
N GLY A 4 -24.69 14.67 0.03
CA GLY A 4 -25.12 15.35 -1.20
C GLY A 4 -25.22 16.87 -1.10
N ASP A 5 -24.64 17.47 -0.07
CA ASP A 5 -24.44 18.92 0.03
C ASP A 5 -23.01 19.28 -0.41
N TRP A 6 -22.89 20.35 -1.19
CA TRP A 6 -21.57 20.86 -1.59
C TRP A 6 -21.03 21.71 -0.44
N ILE A 7 -20.06 21.16 0.29
CA ILE A 7 -19.39 21.89 1.36
C ILE A 7 -18.45 22.91 0.71
N ASP A 8 -18.87 24.18 0.70
CA ASP A 8 -18.09 25.31 0.18
C ASP A 8 -17.02 25.82 1.19
N ASP A 9 -17.02 25.29 2.41
CA ASP A 9 -16.09 25.67 3.47
C ASP A 9 -14.91 24.68 3.57
N PRO A 10 -13.68 25.07 3.17
CA PRO A 10 -12.50 24.20 3.26
C PRO A 10 -12.17 23.78 4.70
N ASP A 11 -12.63 24.51 5.73
CA ASP A 11 -12.45 24.14 7.14
C ASP A 11 -13.45 23.06 7.61
N LEU A 12 -14.49 22.73 6.84
CA LEU A 12 -15.36 21.58 7.09
C LEU A 12 -14.90 20.34 6.33
N VAL A 13 -13.98 20.51 5.37
CA VAL A 13 -13.16 19.44 4.77
C VAL A 13 -11.89 19.22 5.61
N LYS A 14 -11.97 19.44 6.93
CA LYS A 14 -10.99 18.88 7.86
C LYS A 14 -11.12 17.37 7.78
N HIS A 15 -10.36 16.75 6.88
CA HIS A 15 -9.92 15.38 7.08
C HIS A 15 -9.48 15.31 8.54
N ASP A 16 -10.01 14.35 9.30
CA ASP A 16 -9.55 14.07 10.66
C ASP A 16 -8.03 14.20 10.66
N ASN A 17 -7.46 15.07 11.50
CA ASN A 17 -6.00 15.26 11.53
C ASN A 17 -5.28 13.90 11.66
N ASP A 18 -5.92 12.95 12.33
CA ASP A 18 -5.47 11.57 12.45
C ASP A 18 -5.32 10.84 11.10
N GLN A 19 -6.22 11.07 10.13
CA GLN A 19 -6.11 10.51 8.78
C GLN A 19 -4.97 11.15 7.96
N ILE A 20 -4.71 12.43 8.18
CA ILE A 20 -3.57 13.12 7.54
C ILE A 20 -2.26 12.56 8.09
N LEU A 21 -2.17 12.42 9.41
CA LEU A 21 -1.00 11.85 10.09
C LEU A 21 -0.75 10.39 9.71
N ASP A 22 -1.82 9.60 9.52
CA ASP A 22 -1.74 8.21 9.06
C ASP A 22 -1.18 8.11 7.63
N LEU A 23 -1.65 8.99 6.72
CA LEU A 23 -1.19 9.01 5.33
C LEU A 23 0.27 9.47 5.17
N GLU A 24 0.73 10.37 6.04
CA GLU A 24 2.12 10.84 6.07
C GLU A 24 3.07 9.88 6.82
N SER A 25 2.52 8.83 7.43
CA SER A 25 3.32 7.87 8.20
C SER A 25 4.16 6.96 7.29
N SER A 26 5.27 6.46 7.83
CA SER A 26 6.09 5.47 7.15
C SER A 26 5.34 4.15 6.99
N ILE A 27 5.41 3.55 5.81
CA ILE A 27 4.82 2.24 5.57
C ILE A 27 5.38 1.17 6.52
N SER A 28 4.49 0.34 7.06
CA SER A 28 4.81 -0.75 7.98
C SER A 28 4.83 -2.12 7.29
N LYS A 29 5.55 -3.07 7.88
CA LYS A 29 5.61 -4.46 7.39
C LYS A 29 4.26 -5.17 7.43
N ASP A 30 3.39 -4.79 8.37
CA ASP A 30 2.04 -5.35 8.46
C ASP A 30 1.14 -4.80 7.34
N GLU A 31 1.24 -3.51 7.00
CA GLU A 31 0.54 -2.95 5.83
C GLU A 31 0.98 -3.61 4.53
N ILE A 32 2.30 -3.81 4.33
CA ILE A 32 2.83 -4.53 3.17
C ILE A 32 2.21 -5.93 3.09
N ARG A 33 2.16 -6.66 4.22
CA ARG A 33 1.56 -7.99 4.28
C ARG A 33 0.06 -7.96 3.97
N ILE A 34 -0.68 -7.03 4.57
CA ILE A 34 -2.12 -6.88 4.37
C ILE A 34 -2.41 -6.60 2.89
N ALA A 35 -1.63 -5.73 2.25
CA ALA A 35 -1.76 -5.43 0.82
C ALA A 35 -1.53 -6.68 -0.06
N VAL A 36 -0.49 -7.47 0.24
CA VAL A 36 -0.21 -8.73 -0.49
C VAL A 36 -1.36 -9.74 -0.37
N TRP A 37 -2.02 -9.83 0.79
CA TRP A 37 -3.16 -10.74 1.01
C TRP A 37 -4.50 -10.18 0.54
N GLY A 38 -4.65 -8.86 0.50
CA GLY A 38 -5.84 -8.17 -0.01
C GLY A 38 -5.95 -8.25 -1.52
N CYS A 39 -4.85 -8.54 -2.23
CA CYS A 39 -4.88 -8.73 -3.67
C CYS A 39 -5.49 -10.10 -4.05
N GLY A 40 -6.39 -10.08 -5.03
CA GLY A 40 -7.06 -11.28 -5.53
C GLY A 40 -6.09 -12.27 -6.16
N VAL A 41 -6.36 -13.56 -5.93
CA VAL A 41 -5.57 -14.68 -6.49
C VAL A 41 -5.77 -14.86 -7.99
N ASP A 42 -6.92 -14.44 -8.52
CA ASP A 42 -7.30 -14.62 -9.93
C ASP A 42 -6.82 -13.47 -10.85
N LYS A 43 -5.89 -12.64 -10.37
CA LYS A 43 -5.27 -11.59 -11.18
C LYS A 43 -4.33 -12.24 -12.20
N SER A 44 -4.43 -11.84 -13.46
CA SER A 44 -3.48 -12.25 -14.50
C SER A 44 -2.04 -11.93 -14.05
N PRO A 45 -1.07 -12.81 -14.34
CA PRO A 45 0.34 -12.54 -14.05
C PRO A 45 0.80 -11.25 -14.72
N GLY A 46 1.80 -10.59 -14.12
CA GLY A 46 2.51 -9.51 -14.79
C GLY A 46 3.30 -10.02 -16.00
N LEU A 47 4.02 -9.12 -16.66
CA LEU A 47 5.00 -9.47 -17.71
C LEU A 47 6.14 -10.37 -17.20
N ASP A 48 6.25 -10.51 -15.89
CA ASP A 48 7.23 -11.32 -15.16
C ASP A 48 6.73 -12.74 -14.82
N ASP A 49 5.51 -13.09 -15.23
CA ASP A 49 4.82 -14.35 -14.91
C ASP A 49 4.59 -14.62 -13.41
N PHE A 50 4.77 -13.62 -12.54
CA PHE A 50 4.47 -13.75 -11.11
C PHE A 50 3.08 -13.19 -10.77
N THR A 51 2.37 -13.90 -9.90
CA THR A 51 1.09 -13.46 -9.31
C THR A 51 1.25 -13.23 -7.81
N PHE A 52 0.26 -12.58 -7.19
CA PHE A 52 0.22 -12.46 -5.72
C PHE A 52 0.16 -13.82 -5.01
N GLU A 53 -0.24 -14.89 -5.69
CA GLU A 53 -0.17 -16.26 -5.14
C GLU A 53 1.27 -16.68 -4.86
N PHE A 54 2.23 -16.32 -5.73
CA PHE A 54 3.65 -16.61 -5.51
C PHE A 54 4.16 -15.97 -4.21
N PHE A 55 3.92 -14.66 -4.05
CA PHE A 55 4.35 -13.93 -2.85
C PHE A 55 3.70 -14.48 -1.59
N ARG A 56 2.41 -14.86 -1.64
CA ARG A 56 1.72 -15.48 -0.52
C ARG A 56 2.29 -16.85 -0.18
N LYS A 57 2.57 -17.69 -1.18
CA LYS A 57 3.08 -19.06 -1.02
C LYS A 57 4.50 -19.09 -0.45
N TYR A 58 5.36 -18.18 -0.90
CA TYR A 58 6.77 -18.14 -0.53
C TYR A 58 7.10 -17.01 0.45
N TRP A 59 6.09 -16.42 1.09
CA TRP A 59 6.23 -15.24 1.97
C TRP A 59 7.34 -15.38 3.02
N ALA A 60 7.45 -16.54 3.65
CA ALA A 60 8.49 -16.78 4.66
C ALA A 60 9.92 -16.60 4.12
N VAL A 61 10.12 -16.81 2.82
CA VAL A 61 11.40 -16.64 2.12
C VAL A 61 11.53 -15.22 1.58
N VAL A 62 10.52 -14.72 0.87
CA VAL A 62 10.63 -13.44 0.12
C VAL A 62 10.39 -12.20 0.98
N ARG A 63 9.70 -12.32 2.12
CA ARG A 63 9.30 -11.17 2.95
C ARG A 63 10.45 -10.21 3.30
N PRO A 64 11.63 -10.67 3.75
CA PRO A 64 12.68 -9.74 4.18
C PRO A 64 13.10 -8.78 3.06
N ASP A 65 13.41 -9.33 1.89
CA ASP A 65 13.89 -8.54 0.74
C ASP A 65 12.76 -7.72 0.12
N PHE A 66 11.55 -8.31 0.03
CA PHE A 66 10.37 -7.62 -0.49
C PHE A 66 10.00 -6.41 0.38
N SER A 67 10.02 -6.55 1.71
CA SER A 67 9.75 -5.43 2.62
C SER A 67 10.78 -4.32 2.46
N ILE A 68 12.08 -4.65 2.36
CA ILE A 68 13.14 -3.65 2.16
C ILE A 68 12.93 -2.89 0.85
N ALA A 69 12.62 -3.59 -0.24
CA ALA A 69 12.40 -2.96 -1.55
C ALA A 69 11.19 -2.00 -1.53
N VAL A 70 10.10 -2.38 -0.86
CA VAL A 70 8.90 -1.53 -0.75
C VAL A 70 9.18 -0.34 0.16
N GLU A 71 9.81 -0.54 1.32
CA GLU A 71 10.22 0.55 2.22
C GLU A 71 11.11 1.56 1.48
N TRP A 72 12.10 1.07 0.71
CA TRP A 72 12.97 1.90 -0.12
C TRP A 72 12.18 2.74 -1.14
N PHE A 73 11.24 2.11 -1.86
CA PHE A 73 10.43 2.78 -2.86
C PHE A 73 9.58 3.92 -2.28
N PHE A 74 8.99 3.72 -1.10
CA PHE A 74 8.20 4.77 -0.44
C PHE A 74 9.08 5.93 0.04
N GLU A 75 10.35 5.69 0.35
CA GLU A 75 11.28 6.74 0.78
C GLU A 75 11.92 7.50 -0.41
N HIS A 76 12.23 6.81 -1.51
CA HIS A 76 13.04 7.37 -2.61
C HIS A 76 12.26 7.62 -3.91
N GLY A 77 11.11 6.97 -4.09
CA GLY A 77 10.30 7.04 -5.31
C GLY A 77 10.81 6.17 -6.48
N ASP A 78 11.84 5.36 -6.26
CA ASP A 78 12.40 4.41 -7.22
C ASP A 78 12.87 3.12 -6.52
N PHE A 79 13.40 2.17 -7.30
CA PHE A 79 14.10 1.01 -6.75
C PHE A 79 15.60 1.17 -6.95
N ALA A 80 16.39 0.84 -5.94
CA ALA A 80 17.83 0.67 -6.11
C ALA A 80 18.10 -0.47 -7.10
N ILE A 81 18.71 -0.14 -8.24
CA ILE A 81 19.15 -1.09 -9.28
C ILE A 81 20.59 -1.52 -9.00
#